data_AF-A0A496N901-F1
#
_entry.id   AF-A0A496N901-F1
#
_cell.length_a   1.000
_cell.length_b   1.000
_cell.length_c   1.000
_cell.angle_alpha   90.00
_cell.angle_beta   90.00
_cell.angle_gamma   90.00
#
_symmetry.space_group_name_H-M   'P 1'
#
loop_
_entity.id
_entity.type
_entity.pdbx_description
1 polymer ?
#
loop_
_entity_poly.entity_id
_entity_poly.type
_entity_poly.pdbx_seq_one_letter_code
_entity_poly.pdbx_strand_id
1 'polypeptide(L)'
;MATQTTPFQGTKFYLGVGYDAEKAITACTVTPNATITATGNGLKAGDFIRITGLGALDGCYPVKSVSTDTVTLADEVDWKGFDKPTDFTKAKVSKIQLSSNFCAIKQIDGDGDTLGETDVTTMCSEGTETEAGEIEYGSIKLSFYYAPATTMQQDLRKKFYNKETFPWLMILKNNQGALYGTGFIQTSPNFSGEVKGKFESGVTIKKAKRDYFLPTTA
;
A
#
# COMPACT_ATOMS: atom_id res chain seq x y z
N MET A 1 -19.25 -7.41 -21.39
CA MET A 1 -18.49 -8.63 -21.04
C MET A 1 -18.98 -9.11 -19.68
N ALA A 2 -19.12 -10.42 -19.47
CA ALA A 2 -19.48 -10.94 -18.15
C ALA A 2 -18.35 -10.62 -17.15
N THR A 3 -18.71 -10.09 -15.99
CA THR A 3 -17.75 -9.81 -14.90
C THR A 3 -17.10 -11.11 -14.47
N GLN A 4 -15.80 -11.27 -14.75
CA GLN A 4 -15.04 -12.42 -14.27
C GLN A 4 -14.67 -12.22 -12.80
N THR A 5 -14.91 -13.24 -11.98
CA THR A 5 -14.46 -13.25 -10.59
C THR A 5 -12.93 -13.33 -10.52
N THR A 6 -12.34 -12.71 -9.49
CA THR A 6 -10.87 -12.70 -9.29
C THR A 6 -10.42 -13.95 -8.54
N PRO A 7 -9.68 -14.88 -9.17
CA PRO A 7 -9.19 -16.07 -8.48
C PRO A 7 -8.04 -15.73 -7.53
N PHE A 8 -8.07 -16.28 -6.31
CA PHE A 8 -6.99 -16.15 -5.34
C PHE A 8 -5.70 -16.86 -5.81
N GLN A 9 -5.84 -18.06 -6.38
CA GLN A 9 -4.70 -18.84 -6.82
C GLN A 9 -3.99 -18.17 -8.00
N GLY A 10 -2.75 -17.72 -7.75
CA GLY A 10 -1.90 -17.02 -8.71
C GLY A 10 -1.82 -15.51 -8.49
N THR A 11 -2.55 -14.97 -7.51
CA THR A 11 -2.28 -13.65 -6.93
C THR A 11 -0.85 -13.62 -6.40
N LYS A 12 -0.17 -12.49 -6.59
CA LYS A 12 1.21 -12.31 -6.13
C LYS A 12 1.25 -11.28 -5.02
N PHE A 13 2.06 -11.52 -4.01
CA PHE A 13 2.21 -10.63 -2.86
C PHE A 13 3.69 -10.34 -2.60
N TYR A 14 4.01 -9.06 -2.42
CA TYR A 14 5.37 -8.55 -2.32
C TYR A 14 5.50 -7.54 -1.18
N LEU A 15 6.69 -7.47 -0.60
CA LEU A 15 7.07 -6.52 0.46
C LEU A 15 8.17 -5.58 -0.04
N GLY A 16 8.16 -4.34 0.41
CA GLY A 16 9.26 -3.41 0.22
C GLY A 16 10.47 -3.79 1.05
N VAL A 17 11.60 -4.01 0.39
CA VAL A 17 12.87 -4.42 1.01
C VAL A 17 13.97 -3.36 0.86
N GLY A 18 13.74 -2.32 0.06
CA GLY A 18 14.70 -1.25 -0.17
C GLY A 18 14.18 -0.19 -1.13
N TYR A 19 15.07 0.71 -1.53
CA TYR A 19 14.80 1.79 -2.47
C TYR A 19 15.93 1.90 -3.49
N ASP A 20 15.57 2.16 -4.75
CA ASP A 20 16.54 2.48 -5.79
C ASP A 20 17.12 3.89 -5.58
N ALA A 21 18.11 4.23 -6.41
CA ALA A 21 18.75 5.54 -6.39
C ALA A 21 17.73 6.68 -6.51
N GLU A 22 17.81 7.63 -5.57
CA GLU A 22 16.91 8.77 -5.52
C GLU A 22 17.12 9.71 -6.72
N LYS A 23 16.01 10.27 -7.22
CA LYS A 23 15.99 11.28 -8.29
C LYS A 23 15.32 12.54 -7.76
N ALA A 24 15.85 13.70 -8.13
CA ALA A 24 15.27 14.97 -7.73
C ALA A 24 13.92 15.19 -8.43
N ILE A 25 12.92 15.62 -7.67
CA ILE A 25 11.65 16.11 -8.21
C ILE A 25 11.81 17.61 -8.46
N THR A 26 11.50 18.07 -9.66
CA THR A 26 11.65 19.47 -10.06
C THR A 26 10.33 20.22 -10.14
N ALA A 27 9.22 19.49 -10.27
CA ALA A 27 7.88 20.05 -10.26
C ALA A 27 6.86 19.00 -9.79
N CYS A 28 5.73 19.47 -9.26
CA CYS A 28 4.55 18.65 -9.04
C CYS A 28 3.26 19.39 -9.44
N THR A 29 2.21 18.62 -9.62
CA THR A 29 0.86 19.10 -9.94
C THR A 29 -0.10 18.41 -8.98
N VAL A 30 -0.98 19.19 -8.35
CA VAL A 30 -2.03 18.71 -7.44
C VAL A 30 -3.40 18.59 -8.14
N THR A 31 -3.61 19.34 -9.24
CA THR A 31 -4.86 19.37 -10.02
C THR A 31 -4.56 19.43 -11.53
N PRO A 32 -5.33 18.71 -12.38
CA PRO A 32 -6.48 17.85 -12.06
C PRO A 32 -6.10 16.48 -11.48
N ASN A 33 -4.89 15.99 -11.76
CA ASN A 33 -4.34 14.72 -11.27
C ASN A 33 -2.99 14.94 -10.61
N ALA A 34 -2.65 14.09 -9.64
CA ALA A 34 -1.35 14.11 -8.97
C ALA A 34 -0.23 13.67 -9.93
N THR A 35 0.69 14.59 -10.25
CA THR A 35 1.86 14.30 -11.08
C THR A 35 3.14 14.86 -10.46
N ILE A 36 4.27 14.23 -10.74
CA ILE A 36 5.61 14.74 -10.42
C ILE A 36 6.47 14.77 -11.67
N THR A 37 7.43 15.68 -11.73
CA THR A 37 8.46 15.73 -12.79
C THR A 37 9.80 15.37 -12.19
N ALA A 38 10.44 14.33 -12.73
CA ALA A 38 11.76 13.89 -12.34
C ALA A 38 12.50 13.38 -13.57
N THR A 39 13.57 14.07 -13.97
CA THR A 39 14.33 13.73 -15.18
C THR A 39 15.11 12.43 -15.01
N GLY A 40 15.02 11.55 -16.01
CA GLY A 40 15.72 10.26 -15.99
C GLY A 40 15.25 9.35 -14.83
N ASN A 41 13.95 9.40 -14.52
CA ASN A 41 13.35 8.63 -13.43
C ASN A 41 13.43 7.11 -13.63
N GLY A 42 13.45 6.62 -14.87
CA GLY A 42 13.50 5.18 -15.18
C GLY A 42 12.27 4.39 -14.71
N LEU A 43 11.18 5.08 -14.38
CA LEU A 43 9.94 4.51 -13.87
C LEU A 43 9.04 4.05 -15.02
N LYS A 44 8.16 3.09 -14.71
CA LYS A 44 7.11 2.63 -15.63
C LYS A 44 5.76 2.51 -14.91
N ALA A 45 4.69 2.41 -15.69
CA ALA A 45 3.37 2.09 -15.18
C ALA A 45 3.38 0.80 -14.33
N GLY A 46 2.71 0.84 -13.19
CA GLY A 46 2.67 -0.24 -12.20
C GLY A 46 3.84 -0.27 -11.23
N ASP A 47 4.87 0.58 -11.40
CA ASP A 47 5.93 0.71 -10.38
C ASP A 47 5.36 1.33 -9.09
N PHE A 48 5.96 0.93 -7.96
CA PHE A 48 5.69 1.53 -6.66
C PHE A 48 6.82 2.48 -6.30
N ILE A 49 6.50 3.75 -6.01
CA ILE A 49 7.50 4.77 -5.69
C ILE A 49 7.30 5.34 -4.30
N ARG A 50 8.38 5.87 -3.73
CA ARG A 50 8.38 6.69 -2.52
C ARG A 50 8.75 8.11 -2.90
N ILE A 51 7.97 9.06 -2.39
CA ILE A 51 8.19 10.50 -2.50
C ILE A 51 8.56 11.04 -1.13
N THR A 52 9.60 11.87 -1.08
CA THR A 52 10.06 12.56 0.13
C THR A 52 10.40 14.02 -0.18
N GLY A 53 10.30 14.89 0.83
CA GLY A 53 10.70 16.29 0.72
C GLY A 53 9.68 17.21 0.04
N LEU A 54 8.44 16.73 -0.16
CA LEU A 54 7.28 17.54 -0.55
C LEU A 54 6.34 17.83 0.63
N GLY A 55 6.71 17.43 1.86
CA GLY A 55 5.95 17.74 3.08
C GLY A 55 4.70 16.87 3.19
N ALA A 56 3.51 17.48 3.15
CA ALA A 56 2.24 16.77 3.30
C ALA A 56 1.98 15.74 2.17
N LEU A 57 2.64 15.91 1.01
CA LEU A 57 2.56 15.00 -0.13
C LEU A 57 3.54 13.81 -0.04
N ASP A 58 4.29 13.67 1.06
CA ASP A 58 5.24 12.58 1.23
C ASP A 58 4.52 11.24 1.49
N GLY A 59 4.95 10.20 0.78
CA GLY A 59 4.30 8.90 0.85
C GLY A 59 4.80 7.89 -0.16
N CYS A 60 4.16 6.74 -0.18
CA CYS A 60 4.37 5.74 -1.22
C CYS A 60 3.15 5.73 -2.14
N TYR A 61 3.38 5.80 -3.45
CA TYR A 61 2.32 5.95 -4.44
C TYR A 61 2.54 5.01 -5.63
N PRO A 62 1.48 4.41 -6.18
CA PRO A 62 1.55 3.69 -7.45
C PRO A 62 1.69 4.64 -8.65
N VAL A 63 2.50 4.24 -9.62
CA VAL A 63 2.66 4.95 -10.90
C VAL A 63 1.62 4.45 -11.89
N LYS A 64 0.74 5.35 -12.37
CA LYS A 64 -0.24 5.06 -13.41
C LYS A 64 0.37 5.10 -14.80
N SER A 65 1.12 6.16 -15.11
CA SER A 65 1.77 6.33 -16.41
C SER A 65 2.99 7.25 -16.30
N VAL A 66 3.87 7.17 -17.29
CA VAL A 66 5.07 8.01 -17.38
C VAL A 66 5.16 8.57 -18.79
N SER A 67 5.37 9.88 -18.90
CA SER A 67 5.60 10.62 -20.15
C SER A 67 6.93 11.35 -20.05
N THR A 68 7.98 10.79 -20.66
CA THR A 68 9.37 11.28 -20.59
C THR A 68 9.85 11.49 -19.15
N ASP A 69 9.66 12.69 -18.60
CA ASP A 69 10.07 13.07 -17.25
C ASP A 69 8.89 13.23 -16.27
N THR A 70 7.66 13.25 -16.78
CA THR A 70 6.44 13.42 -15.97
C THR A 70 5.86 12.07 -15.60
N VAL A 71 5.68 11.85 -14.31
CA VAL A 71 5.11 10.65 -13.71
C VAL A 71 3.71 10.99 -13.20
N THR A 72 2.71 10.26 -13.69
CA THR A 72 1.31 10.37 -13.24
C THR A 72 1.03 9.28 -12.21
N LEU A 73 0.51 9.68 -11.05
CA LEU A 73 0.13 8.74 -9.98
C LEU A 73 -1.26 8.12 -10.25
N ALA A 74 -1.67 7.11 -9.48
CA ALA A 74 -3.01 6.54 -9.60
C ALA A 74 -4.12 7.55 -9.35
N ASP A 75 -5.29 7.32 -9.95
CA ASP A 75 -6.44 8.24 -9.86
C ASP A 75 -7.00 8.39 -8.45
N GLU A 76 -6.80 7.37 -7.60
CA GLU A 76 -7.18 7.41 -6.18
C GLU A 76 -6.26 8.31 -5.34
N VAL A 77 -5.12 8.75 -5.89
CA VAL A 77 -4.23 9.70 -5.23
C VAL A 77 -4.83 11.11 -5.37
N ASP A 78 -5.48 11.58 -4.31
CA ASP A 78 -6.05 12.91 -4.25
C ASP A 78 -5.16 13.89 -3.48
N TRP A 79 -4.62 14.89 -4.19
CA TRP A 79 -3.82 15.97 -3.63
C TRP A 79 -4.56 17.31 -3.57
N LYS A 80 -5.85 17.37 -3.95
CA LYS A 80 -6.62 18.63 -4.09
C LYS A 80 -6.70 19.45 -2.81
N GLY A 81 -6.69 18.79 -1.65
CA GLY A 81 -6.75 19.43 -0.34
C GLY A 81 -5.42 19.99 0.18
N PHE A 82 -4.31 19.79 -0.55
CA PHE A 82 -2.99 20.23 -0.13
C PHE A 82 -2.49 21.41 -0.96
N ASP A 83 -1.77 22.32 -0.30
CA ASP A 83 -1.06 23.38 -0.99
C ASP A 83 0.04 22.80 -1.88
N LYS A 84 0.14 23.31 -3.10
CA LYS A 84 1.22 22.95 -4.02
C LYS A 84 2.57 23.44 -3.45
N PRO A 85 3.55 22.55 -3.22
CA PRO A 85 4.89 22.95 -2.81
C PRO A 85 5.53 23.93 -3.79
N THR A 86 6.20 24.94 -3.25
CA THR A 86 6.97 25.93 -4.01
C THR A 86 8.48 25.68 -3.93
N ASP A 87 8.94 24.95 -2.92
CA ASP A 87 10.33 24.54 -2.73
C ASP A 87 10.49 23.04 -3.03
N PHE A 88 11.36 22.72 -3.97
CA PHE A 88 11.68 21.36 -4.41
C PHE A 88 13.14 20.97 -4.10
N THR A 89 13.90 21.79 -3.37
CA THR A 89 15.34 21.57 -3.12
C THR A 89 15.65 20.24 -2.43
N LYS A 90 14.72 19.74 -1.62
CA LYS A 90 14.83 18.44 -0.92
C LYS A 90 13.92 17.37 -1.50
N ALA A 91 13.14 17.69 -2.55
CA ALA A 91 12.13 16.81 -3.09
C ALA A 91 12.77 15.69 -3.92
N LYS A 92 12.44 14.44 -3.58
CA LYS A 92 13.01 13.26 -4.21
C LYS A 92 11.99 12.18 -4.44
N VAL A 93 12.20 11.41 -5.50
CA VAL A 93 11.49 10.18 -5.81
C VAL A 93 12.46 9.01 -5.88
N SER A 94 12.09 7.88 -5.30
CA SER A 94 12.80 6.62 -5.46
C SER A 94 11.83 5.49 -5.77
N LYS A 95 12.26 4.55 -6.60
CA LYS A 95 11.51 3.32 -6.84
C LYS A 95 11.69 2.38 -5.64
N ILE A 96 10.60 1.76 -5.21
CA ILE A 96 10.61 0.77 -4.13
C ILE A 96 11.09 -0.56 -4.69
N GLN A 97 12.11 -1.12 -4.06
CA GLN A 97 12.56 -2.48 -4.34
C GLN A 97 11.64 -3.46 -3.64
N LEU A 98 11.01 -4.34 -4.42
CA LEU A 98 10.08 -5.35 -3.94
C LEU A 98 10.83 -6.68 -3.72
N SER A 99 10.39 -7.43 -2.72
CA SER A 99 10.87 -8.78 -2.43
C SER A 99 10.50 -9.78 -3.54
N SER A 100 10.93 -11.03 -3.40
CA SER A 100 10.39 -12.13 -4.20
C SER A 100 8.92 -12.39 -3.85
N ASN A 101 8.14 -12.95 -4.79
CA ASN A 101 6.74 -13.30 -4.52
C ASN A 101 6.63 -14.22 -3.28
N PHE A 102 5.72 -13.89 -2.36
CA PHE A 102 5.50 -14.70 -1.16
C PHE A 102 4.60 -15.91 -1.47
N CYS A 103 5.19 -16.95 -2.07
CA CYS A 103 4.46 -18.12 -2.54
C CYS A 103 3.90 -19.05 -1.45
N ALA A 104 4.33 -18.91 -0.19
CA ALA A 104 3.87 -19.79 0.89
C ALA A 104 2.50 -19.38 1.47
N ILE A 105 1.95 -18.25 1.01
CA ILE A 105 0.63 -17.75 1.42
C ILE A 105 -0.46 -18.68 0.93
N LYS A 106 -1.37 -19.03 1.85
CA LYS A 106 -2.55 -19.85 1.61
C LYS A 106 -3.84 -19.06 1.67
N GLN A 107 -3.84 -17.95 2.42
CA GLN A 107 -5.00 -17.09 2.63
C GLN A 107 -4.52 -15.65 2.90
N ILE A 108 -5.26 -14.70 2.34
CA ILE A 108 -5.12 -13.26 2.59
C ILE A 108 -6.50 -12.74 2.96
N ASP A 109 -6.63 -12.19 4.16
CA ASP A 109 -7.84 -11.50 4.60
C ASP A 109 -7.51 -10.02 4.72
N GLY A 110 -8.24 -9.17 3.99
CA GLY A 110 -8.16 -7.71 4.13
C GLY A 110 -9.37 -7.22 4.89
N ASP A 111 -9.17 -6.69 6.08
CA ASP A 111 -10.22 -5.99 6.81
C ASP A 111 -10.45 -4.62 6.15
N GLY A 112 -11.73 -4.27 5.99
CA GLY A 112 -12.13 -2.95 5.53
C GLY A 112 -11.69 -1.85 6.50
N ASP A 113 -11.61 -0.63 5.99
CA ASP A 113 -11.42 0.55 6.83
C ASP A 113 -12.77 0.90 7.49
N THR A 114 -12.73 1.40 8.72
CA THR A 114 -13.91 1.79 9.49
C THR A 114 -13.97 3.30 9.67
N LEU A 115 -15.17 3.86 9.80
CA LEU A 115 -15.37 5.25 10.17
C LEU A 115 -15.73 5.32 11.65
N GLY A 116 -15.12 6.25 12.38
CA GLY A 116 -15.64 6.65 13.68
C GLY A 116 -17.01 7.31 13.51
N GLU A 117 -17.81 7.31 14.57
CA GLU A 117 -19.09 8.02 14.61
C GLU A 117 -18.99 9.15 15.64
N THR A 118 -19.35 10.37 15.23
CA THR A 118 -19.44 11.53 16.13
C THR A 118 -20.89 11.81 16.43
N ASP A 119 -21.28 11.79 17.70
CA ASP A 119 -22.64 12.11 18.13
C ASP A 119 -22.91 13.61 17.97
N VAL A 120 -23.93 13.95 17.20
CA VAL A 120 -24.40 15.33 16.96
C VAL A 120 -25.84 15.52 17.43
N THR A 121 -26.35 14.59 18.23
CA THR A 121 -27.73 14.60 18.74
C THR A 121 -28.03 15.95 19.43
N THR A 122 -29.07 16.61 18.96
CA THR A 122 -29.52 17.90 19.50
C THR A 122 -30.75 17.73 20.38
N MET A 123 -31.11 18.78 21.13
CA MET A 123 -32.33 18.79 21.96
C MET A 123 -33.62 18.63 21.14
N CYS A 124 -33.58 18.88 19.83
CA CYS A 124 -34.70 18.71 18.92
C CYS A 124 -34.66 17.40 18.13
N SER A 125 -33.61 16.58 18.30
CA SER A 125 -33.46 15.32 17.58
C SER A 125 -34.41 14.27 18.17
N GLU A 126 -35.10 13.54 17.31
CA GLU A 126 -36.08 12.50 17.71
C GLU A 126 -35.41 11.16 18.06
N GLY A 127 -34.09 11.04 17.83
CA GLY A 127 -33.25 9.89 18.13
C GLY A 127 -31.77 10.25 18.05
N THR A 128 -30.88 9.27 18.23
CA THR A 128 -29.43 9.49 18.10
C THR A 128 -29.07 9.81 16.65
N GLU A 129 -28.45 10.95 16.44
CA GLU A 129 -27.95 11.41 15.14
C GLU A 129 -26.42 11.41 15.16
N THR A 130 -25.79 10.76 14.18
CA THR A 130 -24.33 10.65 14.09
C THR A 130 -23.79 11.20 12.77
N GLU A 131 -22.63 11.83 12.84
CA GLU A 131 -21.81 12.24 11.70
C GLU A 131 -20.61 11.31 11.52
N ALA A 132 -20.15 11.15 10.27
CA ALA A 132 -18.96 10.37 9.95
C ALA A 132 -17.70 11.05 10.52
N GLY A 133 -17.03 10.36 11.44
CA GLY A 133 -15.77 10.76 12.06
C GLY A 133 -14.55 10.35 11.24
N GLU A 134 -13.41 10.19 11.93
CA GLU A 134 -12.14 9.87 11.29
C GLU A 134 -12.10 8.44 10.72
N ILE A 135 -11.29 8.25 9.67
CA ILE A 135 -11.04 6.94 9.07
C ILE A 135 -10.03 6.17 9.93
N GLU A 136 -10.44 5.01 10.42
CA GLU A 136 -9.56 4.02 11.00
C GLU A 136 -9.19 2.97 9.96
N TYR A 137 -7.92 2.95 9.55
CA TYR A 137 -7.47 2.00 8.54
C TYR A 137 -7.49 0.55 9.04
N GLY A 138 -7.92 -0.36 8.18
CA GLY A 138 -8.02 -1.79 8.45
C GLY A 138 -6.67 -2.49 8.56
N SER A 139 -6.71 -3.82 8.44
CA SER A 139 -5.54 -4.69 8.55
C SER A 139 -5.52 -5.72 7.42
N ILE A 140 -4.35 -6.30 7.17
CA ILE A 140 -4.19 -7.42 6.25
C ILE A 140 -3.60 -8.58 7.03
N LYS A 141 -4.33 -9.69 7.08
CA LYS A 141 -3.90 -10.93 7.70
C LYS A 141 -3.43 -11.89 6.62
N LEU A 142 -2.18 -12.35 6.71
CA LEU A 142 -1.62 -13.36 5.83
C LEU A 142 -1.48 -14.66 6.61
N SER A 143 -1.99 -15.77 6.08
CA SER A 143 -1.77 -17.11 6.62
C SER A 143 -0.93 -17.92 5.63
N PHE A 144 0.15 -18.55 6.10
CA PHE A 144 1.15 -19.23 5.28
C PHE A 144 1.75 -20.46 5.97
N TYR A 145 2.44 -21.31 5.20
CA TYR A 145 3.20 -22.42 5.80
C TYR A 145 4.46 -21.92 6.52
N TYR A 146 4.69 -22.39 7.74
CA TYR A 146 5.82 -21.97 8.55
C TYR A 146 7.13 -22.55 7.99
N ALA A 147 8.04 -21.66 7.62
CA ALA A 147 9.34 -21.97 7.03
C ALA A 147 10.34 -20.85 7.42
N PRO A 148 10.78 -20.80 8.69
CA PRO A 148 11.50 -19.66 9.26
C PRO A 148 12.90 -19.44 8.67
N ALA A 149 13.44 -20.42 7.94
CA ALA A 149 14.71 -20.30 7.24
C ALA A 149 14.60 -19.51 5.92
N THR A 150 13.38 -19.23 5.43
CA THR A 150 13.18 -18.46 4.20
C THR A 150 13.46 -16.99 4.41
N THR A 151 14.07 -16.35 3.41
CA THR A 151 14.41 -14.91 3.45
C THR A 151 13.18 -14.04 3.75
N MET A 152 12.03 -14.37 3.18
CA MET A 152 10.77 -13.66 3.41
C MET A 152 10.30 -13.72 4.88
N GLN A 153 10.30 -14.90 5.50
CA GLN A 153 9.85 -15.02 6.89
C GLN A 153 10.84 -14.41 7.88
N GLN A 154 12.14 -14.48 7.57
CA GLN A 154 13.16 -13.75 8.33
C GLN A 154 12.98 -12.23 8.20
N ASP A 155 12.65 -11.74 7.01
CA ASP A 155 12.42 -10.31 6.76
C ASP A 155 11.19 -9.79 7.50
N LEU A 156 10.07 -10.53 7.47
CA LEU A 156 8.89 -10.24 8.30
C LEU A 156 9.26 -10.14 9.79
N ARG A 157 10.05 -11.08 10.30
CA ARG A 157 10.49 -11.06 11.69
C ARG A 157 11.36 -9.83 11.99
N LYS A 158 12.30 -9.48 11.10
CA LYS A 158 13.15 -8.28 11.24
C LYS A 158 12.32 -7.00 11.25
N LYS A 159 11.39 -6.85 10.30
CA LYS A 159 10.50 -5.68 10.20
C LYS A 159 9.65 -5.49 11.44
N PHE A 160 9.18 -6.58 12.05
CA PHE A 160 8.47 -6.52 13.33
C PHE A 160 9.35 -5.97 14.47
N TYR A 161 10.53 -6.56 14.70
CA TYR A 161 11.40 -6.11 15.81
C TYR A 161 11.98 -4.71 15.59
N ASN A 162 12.20 -4.31 14.33
CA ASN A 162 12.65 -2.97 13.98
C ASN A 162 11.50 -1.95 13.98
N LYS A 163 10.25 -2.37 14.19
CA LYS A 163 9.04 -1.52 14.12
C LYS A 163 8.97 -0.74 12.79
N GLU A 164 9.39 -1.40 11.72
CA GLU A 164 9.52 -0.75 10.41
C GLU A 164 8.15 -0.62 9.75
N THR A 165 7.86 0.56 9.21
CA THR A 165 6.77 0.76 8.26
C THR A 165 7.30 0.51 6.85
N PHE A 166 6.66 -0.40 6.12
CA PHE A 166 7.09 -0.80 4.79
C PHE A 166 5.93 -0.78 3.78
N PRO A 167 6.23 -0.56 2.50
CA PRO A 167 5.26 -0.72 1.43
C PRO A 167 5.00 -2.21 1.14
N TRP A 168 3.78 -2.54 0.73
CA TRP A 168 3.38 -3.87 0.26
C TRP A 168 2.61 -3.75 -1.05
N LEU A 169 2.71 -4.77 -1.90
CA LEU A 169 2.05 -4.84 -3.20
C LEU A 169 1.36 -6.19 -3.36
N MET A 170 0.08 -6.16 -3.73
CA MET A 170 -0.67 -7.34 -4.15
C MET A 170 -1.12 -7.19 -5.60
N ILE A 171 -0.70 -8.11 -6.47
CA ILE A 171 -1.10 -8.14 -7.88
C ILE A 171 -2.20 -9.16 -8.06
N LEU A 172 -3.38 -8.70 -8.47
CA LEU A 172 -4.52 -9.56 -8.75
C LEU A 172 -4.33 -10.30 -10.08
N LYS A 173 -4.86 -11.52 -10.13
CA LYS A 173 -4.83 -12.32 -11.35
C LYS A 173 -5.80 -11.77 -12.40
N ASN A 174 -5.72 -12.31 -13.63
CA ASN A 174 -6.59 -11.97 -14.76
C ASN A 174 -6.51 -10.51 -15.21
N ASN A 175 -5.40 -9.81 -14.94
CA ASN A 175 -5.26 -8.37 -15.21
C ASN A 175 -6.46 -7.61 -14.65
N GLN A 176 -6.69 -7.79 -13.34
CA GLN A 176 -7.72 -7.05 -12.59
C GLN A 176 -7.10 -5.95 -11.72
N GLY A 177 -5.88 -5.52 -12.05
CA GLY A 177 -5.16 -4.49 -11.31
C GLY A 177 -4.31 -4.99 -10.16
N ALA A 178 -3.86 -4.04 -9.35
CA ALA A 178 -3.01 -4.28 -8.19
C ALA A 178 -3.33 -3.31 -7.05
N LEU A 179 -3.15 -3.79 -5.82
CA LEU A 179 -3.32 -3.03 -4.59
C LEU A 179 -1.96 -2.68 -4.01
N TYR A 180 -1.77 -1.40 -3.72
CA TYR A 180 -0.53 -0.82 -3.21
C TYR A 180 -0.80 -0.18 -1.87
N GLY A 181 -0.12 -0.59 -0.82
CA GLY A 181 -0.31 0.02 0.48
C GLY A 181 0.96 0.11 1.29
N THR A 182 0.84 0.73 2.45
CA THR A 182 1.92 0.87 3.42
C THR A 182 1.42 0.47 4.80
N GLY A 183 2.22 -0.27 5.54
CA GLY A 183 1.83 -0.75 6.86
C GLY A 183 3.01 -1.21 7.69
N PHE A 184 2.71 -1.68 8.89
CA PHE A 184 3.68 -2.29 9.80
C PHE A 184 3.11 -3.59 10.34
N ILE A 185 3.98 -4.49 10.78
CA ILE A 185 3.55 -5.76 11.36
C ILE A 185 3.03 -5.49 12.77
N GLN A 186 1.74 -5.73 12.98
CA GLN A 186 1.09 -5.59 14.29
C GLN A 186 1.27 -6.88 15.12
N THR A 187 1.15 -8.03 14.48
CA THR A 187 1.32 -9.35 15.11
C THR A 187 2.40 -10.09 14.37
N SER A 188 3.48 -10.43 15.07
CA SER A 188 4.62 -11.17 14.52
C SER A 188 4.21 -12.57 14.02
N PRO A 189 5.03 -13.21 13.16
CA PRO A 189 4.76 -14.57 12.71
C PRO A 189 4.55 -15.52 13.88
N ASN A 190 3.31 -16.01 14.03
CA ASN A 190 2.96 -17.03 15.01
C ASN A 190 3.21 -18.44 14.45
N PHE A 191 3.01 -19.49 15.24
CA PHE A 191 3.08 -20.86 14.73
C PHE A 191 1.96 -21.72 15.33
N SER A 192 1.37 -22.55 14.50
CA SER A 192 0.36 -23.55 14.88
C SER A 192 0.65 -24.84 14.11
N GLY A 193 0.36 -25.99 14.70
CA GLY A 193 0.59 -27.28 14.06
C GLY A 193 -0.27 -28.37 14.69
N GLU A 194 -0.65 -29.35 13.88
CA GLU A 194 -1.45 -30.50 14.28
C GLU A 194 -0.75 -31.81 13.91
N VAL A 195 -1.13 -32.90 14.59
CA VAL A 195 -0.57 -34.24 14.33
C VAL A 195 -0.90 -34.66 12.89
N LYS A 196 0.11 -35.05 12.10
CA LYS A 196 0.03 -35.34 10.65
C LYS A 196 -0.22 -34.12 9.74
N GLY A 197 -0.24 -32.90 10.29
CA GLY A 197 -0.30 -31.66 9.53
C GLY A 197 1.08 -31.06 9.21
N LYS A 198 1.09 -29.87 8.61
CA LYS A 198 2.27 -29.01 8.46
C LYS A 198 2.17 -27.85 9.45
N PHE A 199 3.30 -27.29 9.88
CA PHE A 199 3.26 -26.05 10.65
C PHE A 199 2.74 -24.90 9.79
N GLU A 200 1.86 -24.12 10.38
CA GLU A 200 1.24 -22.94 9.80
C GLU A 200 1.59 -21.73 10.63
N SER A 201 1.55 -20.57 9.99
CA SER A 201 1.89 -19.29 10.59
C SER A 201 0.99 -18.22 10.02
N GLY A 202 0.76 -17.17 10.80
CA GLY A 202 0.05 -15.98 10.39
C GLY A 202 0.75 -14.72 10.84
N VAL A 203 0.59 -13.66 10.07
CA VAL A 203 1.06 -12.31 10.37
C VAL A 203 -0.07 -11.32 10.08
N THR A 204 -0.18 -10.28 10.89
CA THR A 204 -1.13 -9.17 10.67
C THR A 204 -0.35 -7.90 10.36
N ILE A 205 -0.64 -7.28 9.22
CA ILE A 205 -0.11 -5.99 8.79
C ILE A 205 -1.19 -4.94 9.03
N LYS A 206 -0.97 -4.01 9.96
CA LYS A 206 -1.87 -2.86 10.14
C LYS A 206 -1.54 -1.82 9.07
N LYS A 207 -2.54 -1.34 8.35
CA LYS A 207 -2.37 -0.28 7.35
C LYS A 207 -1.99 1.02 8.08
N ALA A 208 -0.91 1.66 7.64
CA ALA A 208 -0.45 2.94 8.18
C ALA A 208 -1.07 4.14 7.46
N LYS A 209 -1.46 3.94 6.20
CA LYS A 209 -2.15 4.90 5.34
C LYS A 209 -3.13 4.14 4.45
N ARG A 210 -4.00 4.88 3.77
CA ARG A 210 -4.86 4.37 2.70
C ARG A 210 -4.05 3.55 1.68
N ASP A 211 -4.60 2.42 1.26
CA ASP A 211 -4.12 1.67 0.10
C ASP A 211 -4.75 2.19 -1.20
N TYR A 212 -4.03 1.99 -2.30
CA TYR A 212 -4.40 2.47 -3.62
C TYR A 212 -4.62 1.29 -4.55
N PHE A 213 -5.76 1.29 -5.23
CA PHE A 213 -6.04 0.36 -6.32
C PHE A 213 -5.64 0.98 -7.66
N LEU A 214 -4.73 0.31 -8.36
CA LEU A 214 -4.40 0.64 -9.73
C LEU A 214 -5.03 -0.41 -10.66
N PRO A 215 -6.10 -0.07 -11.40
CA PRO A 215 -6.63 -0.97 -12.41
C PRO A 215 -5.60 -1.14 -13.53
N THR A 216 -5.45 -2.36 -14.04
CA THR A 216 -4.79 -2.56 -15.32
C THR A 216 -5.65 -1.89 -16.39
N THR A 217 -5.06 -0.93 -17.11
CA THR A 217 -5.71 -0.29 -18.25
C THR A 217 -6.30 -1.35 -19.17
N ALA A 218 -7.60 -1.27 -19.44
CA ALA A 218 -8.25 -2.05 -20.49
C ALA A 218 -7.74 -1.61 -21.87
#